data_AF-A0A2S5BC92-F1
#
_entry.id   AF-A0A2S5BC92-F1
#
_cell.length_a   1.000
_cell.length_b   1.000
_cell.length_c   1.000
_cell.angle_alpha   90.00
_cell.angle_beta   90.00
_cell.angle_gamma   90.00
#
_symmetry.space_group_name_H-M   'P 1'
#
loop_
_entity.id
_entity.type
_entity.pdbx_description
1 polymer ?
#
loop_
_entity_poly.entity_id
_entity_poly.type
_entity_poly.pdbx_seq_one_letter_code
_entity_poly.pdbx_strand_id
1 'polypeptide(L)'
;MAWDGPRTEFSFWTPSIPTLERTLPLRGPLVSSYRLLRVAWLAVTLPLHVTILLVSLVVPHQVDRDVVCRFAQFHPRWNLKQRLVYPLLRRAIWAIADIGSADALTPNARFKLPWWAWALEEFTVRVGGGARVELEVAEITMPQTAWEEGWVREGILDPVGDVKIGSVPCFWFDRADQKARRDPSKPGRCVLYFVGGGYVTGSPTEGSRCFKIARETGLPVLGANFRKATSPELAFPAQLQDALTVYAHLVLECGYRDIVLAGDSAGGNLALMLVQYLAEVAESPMVSTASCRTSRSAAESPLRGLVLPTGMLLFSPWCDFTAATYGEALCARRESDDDPVHDIICASMATNSIRLFLARILGTSSSPSSGSGRAEPDSVEELRGAHPWFSPALSTASASWPDTNRTLGRPHALRILVTTGSTELFNLEILRLVENLRSAEQANRAGGRARGGIDVKCLSGDGEVHAFPLVPEWAWRVIREWIAE
;
A
#
# COMPACT_ATOMS: atom_id res chain seq x y z
N MET A 1 -9.35 -12.55 11.86
CA MET A 1 -10.05 -11.42 11.23
C MET A 1 -11.39 -11.28 11.92
N ALA A 2 -11.84 -10.06 12.16
CA ALA A 2 -13.10 -9.74 12.84
C ALA A 2 -14.33 -9.82 11.92
N TRP A 3 -14.10 -9.81 10.60
CA TRP A 3 -15.16 -9.95 9.60
C TRP A 3 -15.17 -11.34 8.97
N ASP A 4 -16.32 -12.02 9.01
CA ASP A 4 -16.60 -13.30 8.33
C ASP A 4 -17.91 -13.24 7.51
N GLY A 5 -18.34 -12.03 7.14
CA GLY A 5 -19.54 -11.76 6.33
C GLY A 5 -19.41 -12.22 4.87
N PRO A 6 -20.43 -12.02 4.00
CA PRO A 6 -20.36 -12.51 2.63
C PRO A 6 -19.13 -11.90 1.94
N ARG A 7 -18.26 -12.80 1.43
CA ARG A 7 -17.37 -12.49 0.31
C ARG A 7 -18.26 -11.96 -0.81
N THR A 8 -17.77 -11.00 -1.62
CA THR A 8 -18.53 -10.24 -2.64
C THR A 8 -19.91 -10.82 -2.96
N GLU A 9 -20.99 -10.08 -2.72
CA GLU A 9 -22.33 -10.62 -2.98
C GLU A 9 -22.50 -11.06 -4.44
N PHE A 10 -23.26 -12.13 -4.65
CA PHE A 10 -23.57 -12.57 -6.00
C PHE A 10 -24.27 -11.43 -6.74
N SER A 11 -23.71 -11.03 -7.89
CA SER A 11 -24.37 -10.13 -8.82
C SER A 11 -24.35 -10.74 -10.21
N PHE A 12 -25.32 -10.37 -11.06
CA PHE A 12 -25.32 -10.79 -12.46
C PHE A 12 -24.00 -10.45 -13.17
N TRP A 13 -23.37 -9.31 -12.80
CA TRP A 13 -22.15 -8.84 -13.42
C TRP A 13 -20.88 -9.45 -12.83
N THR A 14 -20.97 -9.97 -11.61
CA THR A 14 -19.88 -10.64 -10.91
C THR A 14 -20.42 -11.87 -10.20
N PRO A 15 -20.38 -13.04 -10.86
CA PRO A 15 -20.87 -14.28 -10.31
C PRO A 15 -19.91 -14.79 -9.23
N SER A 16 -20.01 -14.21 -8.04
CA SER A 16 -19.34 -14.69 -6.83
C SER A 16 -20.25 -15.67 -6.10
N ILE A 17 -19.70 -16.80 -5.67
CA ILE A 17 -20.41 -17.80 -4.85
C ILE A 17 -19.72 -17.80 -3.48
N PRO A 18 -20.16 -16.95 -2.53
CA PRO A 18 -19.39 -16.67 -1.32
C PRO A 18 -19.08 -17.91 -0.47
N THR A 19 -20.01 -18.86 -0.44
CA THR A 19 -19.87 -20.13 0.28
C THR A 19 -18.78 -21.02 -0.33
N LEU A 20 -18.70 -21.11 -1.66
CA LEU A 20 -17.65 -21.82 -2.38
C LEU A 20 -16.30 -21.10 -2.21
N GLU A 21 -16.29 -19.79 -2.36
CA GLU A 21 -15.06 -19.00 -2.25
C GLU A 21 -14.39 -19.08 -0.88
N ARG A 22 -15.15 -19.32 0.19
CA ARG A 22 -14.61 -19.54 1.54
C ARG A 22 -13.86 -20.87 1.67
N THR A 23 -14.27 -21.88 0.92
CA THR A 23 -13.70 -23.24 0.99
C THR A 23 -12.64 -23.49 -0.07
N LEU A 24 -12.57 -22.65 -1.12
CA LEU A 24 -11.54 -22.76 -2.13
C LEU A 24 -10.14 -22.58 -1.51
N PRO A 25 -9.17 -23.42 -1.92
CA PRO A 25 -7.78 -23.21 -1.52
C PRO A 25 -7.28 -21.88 -2.09
N LEU A 26 -6.29 -21.28 -1.42
CA LEU A 26 -5.68 -20.04 -1.91
C LEU A 26 -4.98 -20.23 -3.27
N ARG A 27 -4.65 -21.48 -3.64
CA ARG A 27 -3.88 -21.87 -4.83
C ARG A 27 -4.34 -23.20 -5.42
N GLY A 28 -3.95 -23.44 -6.67
CA GLY A 28 -4.12 -24.73 -7.34
C GLY A 28 -5.25 -24.75 -8.37
N PRO A 29 -5.48 -25.92 -9.00
CA PRO A 29 -6.32 -26.03 -10.20
C PRO A 29 -7.78 -25.67 -9.96
N LEU A 30 -8.30 -25.88 -8.75
CA LEU A 30 -9.69 -25.55 -8.39
C LEU A 30 -9.94 -24.04 -8.44
N VAL A 31 -9.08 -23.23 -7.80
CA VAL A 31 -9.22 -21.77 -7.83
C VAL A 31 -8.96 -21.22 -9.23
N SER A 32 -8.01 -21.79 -9.98
CA SER A 32 -7.74 -21.41 -11.37
C SER A 32 -8.94 -21.69 -12.28
N SER A 33 -9.62 -22.83 -12.10
CA SER A 33 -10.83 -23.18 -12.86
C SER A 33 -11.99 -22.24 -12.54
N TYR A 34 -12.18 -21.90 -11.27
CA TYR A 34 -13.23 -20.96 -10.86
C TYR A 34 -12.98 -19.53 -11.37
N ARG A 35 -11.72 -19.07 -11.41
CA ARG A 35 -11.37 -17.81 -12.08
C ARG A 35 -11.65 -17.85 -13.58
N LEU A 36 -11.28 -18.93 -14.27
CA LEU A 36 -11.55 -19.07 -15.69
C LEU A 36 -13.06 -18.95 -15.98
N LEU A 37 -13.91 -19.56 -15.14
CA LEU A 37 -15.36 -19.42 -15.22
C LEU A 37 -15.80 -17.95 -15.08
N ARG A 38 -15.27 -17.21 -14.09
CA ARG A 38 -15.57 -15.78 -13.90
C ARG A 38 -15.12 -14.92 -15.09
N VAL A 39 -13.94 -15.20 -15.65
CA VAL A 39 -13.43 -14.51 -16.85
C VAL A 39 -14.29 -14.84 -18.07
N ALA A 40 -14.68 -16.10 -18.25
CA ALA A 40 -15.57 -16.51 -19.33
C ALA A 40 -16.94 -15.82 -19.21
N TRP A 41 -17.50 -15.72 -18.00
CA TRP A 41 -18.73 -14.98 -17.75
C TRP A 41 -18.61 -13.50 -18.12
N LEU A 42 -17.50 -12.86 -17.77
CA LEU A 42 -17.23 -11.48 -18.18
C LEU A 42 -17.17 -11.35 -19.70
N ALA A 43 -16.48 -12.25 -20.40
CA ALA A 43 -16.38 -12.23 -21.86
C ALA A 43 -17.77 -12.37 -22.53
N VAL A 44 -18.62 -13.25 -22.01
CA VAL A 44 -20.00 -13.46 -22.51
C VAL A 44 -20.89 -12.24 -22.24
N THR A 45 -20.74 -11.59 -21.09
CA THR A 45 -21.58 -10.44 -20.69
C THR A 45 -21.08 -9.09 -21.21
N LEU A 46 -19.86 -9.03 -21.77
CA LEU A 46 -19.25 -7.81 -22.28
C LEU A 46 -20.08 -7.10 -23.37
N PRO A 47 -20.61 -7.78 -24.42
CA PRO A 47 -21.41 -7.13 -25.45
C PRO A 47 -22.69 -6.49 -24.89
N LEU A 48 -23.35 -7.17 -23.93
CA LEU A 48 -24.53 -6.65 -23.25
C LEU A 48 -24.19 -5.38 -22.46
N HIS A 49 -23.07 -5.37 -21.74
CA HIS A 49 -22.64 -4.20 -20.98
C HIS A 49 -22.33 -3.00 -21.88
N VAL A 50 -21.59 -3.21 -22.98
CA VAL A 50 -21.33 -2.15 -23.98
C VAL A 50 -22.64 -1.62 -24.55
N THR A 51 -23.62 -2.49 -24.82
CA THR A 51 -24.94 -2.09 -25.33
C THR A 51 -25.67 -1.22 -24.32
N ILE A 52 -25.75 -1.63 -23.05
CA ILE A 52 -26.40 -0.84 -21.98
C ILE A 52 -25.72 0.51 -21.82
N LEU A 53 -24.39 0.53 -21.87
CA LEU A 53 -23.62 1.77 -21.80
C LEU A 53 -23.96 2.71 -22.96
N LEU A 54 -23.98 2.21 -24.20
CA LEU A 54 -24.34 3.02 -25.37
C LEU A 54 -25.78 3.55 -25.26
N VAL A 55 -26.71 2.70 -24.82
CA VAL A 55 -28.10 3.12 -24.57
C VAL A 55 -28.14 4.23 -23.52
N SER A 56 -27.43 4.09 -22.40
CA SER A 56 -27.40 5.10 -21.33
C SER A 56 -26.90 6.49 -21.76
N LEU A 57 -26.10 6.57 -22.83
CA LEU A 57 -25.63 7.83 -23.41
C LEU A 57 -26.68 8.52 -24.28
N VAL A 58 -27.64 7.76 -24.81
CA VAL A 58 -28.66 8.23 -25.77
C VAL A 58 -30.05 8.33 -25.12
N VAL A 59 -30.24 7.72 -23.95
CA VAL A 59 -31.50 7.74 -23.19
C VAL A 59 -31.93 9.19 -22.89
N PRO A 60 -33.11 9.63 -23.38
CA PRO A 60 -33.65 10.96 -23.11
C PRO A 60 -33.82 11.21 -21.61
N HIS A 61 -33.79 12.47 -21.20
CA HIS A 61 -34.00 12.92 -19.80
C HIS A 61 -35.31 12.44 -19.14
N GLN A 62 -36.23 11.83 -19.89
CA GLN A 62 -37.55 11.37 -19.43
C GLN A 62 -37.55 9.93 -18.86
N VAL A 63 -36.48 9.16 -19.05
CA VAL A 63 -36.33 7.84 -18.39
C VAL A 63 -35.63 8.06 -17.06
N ASP A 64 -36.11 7.38 -16.01
CA ASP A 64 -35.47 7.36 -14.70
C ASP A 64 -34.02 6.87 -14.85
N ARG A 65 -33.08 7.83 -14.80
CA ARG A 65 -31.65 7.58 -14.98
C ARG A 65 -31.11 6.70 -13.85
N ASP A 66 -31.75 6.68 -12.69
CA ASP A 66 -31.28 5.93 -11.53
C ASP A 66 -31.49 4.42 -11.74
N VAL A 67 -32.53 4.01 -12.47
CA VAL A 67 -32.72 2.59 -12.83
C VAL A 67 -31.63 2.11 -13.79
N VAL A 68 -31.32 2.91 -14.83
CA VAL A 68 -30.27 2.57 -15.81
C VAL A 68 -28.89 2.61 -15.16
N CYS A 69 -28.60 3.63 -14.34
CA CYS A 69 -27.34 3.76 -13.62
C CYS A 69 -27.12 2.62 -12.63
N ARG A 70 -28.15 2.19 -11.87
CA ARG A 70 -28.06 1.03 -10.96
C ARG A 70 -27.83 -0.27 -11.73
N PHE A 71 -28.58 -0.52 -12.79
CA PHE A 71 -28.40 -1.75 -13.58
C PHE A 71 -27.03 -1.82 -14.28
N ALA A 72 -26.54 -0.67 -14.76
CA ALA A 72 -25.22 -0.56 -15.38
C ALA A 72 -24.06 -0.37 -14.38
N GLN A 73 -24.38 -0.20 -13.09
CA GLN A 73 -23.47 0.05 -11.98
C GLN A 73 -22.60 1.31 -12.14
N PHE A 74 -23.19 2.41 -12.65
CA PHE A 74 -22.53 3.71 -12.78
C PHE A 74 -22.78 4.57 -11.55
N HIS A 75 -21.75 5.29 -11.10
CA HIS A 75 -21.94 6.35 -10.14
C HIS A 75 -22.45 7.63 -10.85
N PRO A 76 -23.50 8.31 -10.35
CA PRO A 76 -24.10 9.46 -11.02
C PRO A 76 -23.11 10.62 -11.26
N ARG A 77 -22.13 10.79 -10.37
CA ARG A 77 -21.15 11.89 -10.45
C ARG A 77 -19.93 11.59 -11.32
N TRP A 78 -19.77 10.37 -11.81
CA TRP A 78 -18.65 10.03 -12.68
C TRP A 78 -18.75 10.76 -14.03
N ASN A 79 -17.61 11.27 -14.50
CA ASN A 79 -17.49 11.81 -15.85
C ASN A 79 -17.57 10.70 -16.91
N LEU A 80 -17.71 11.08 -18.19
CA LEU A 80 -17.89 10.12 -19.29
C LEU A 80 -16.78 9.06 -19.38
N LYS A 81 -15.50 9.47 -19.19
CA LYS A 81 -14.36 8.54 -19.22
C LYS A 81 -14.44 7.52 -18.08
N GLN A 82 -14.79 7.99 -16.88
CA GLN A 82 -14.96 7.15 -15.70
C GLN A 82 -16.10 6.14 -15.89
N ARG A 83 -17.25 6.57 -16.43
CA ARG A 83 -18.39 5.69 -16.75
C ARG A 83 -18.05 4.62 -17.80
N LEU A 84 -17.18 4.94 -18.75
CA LEU A 84 -16.72 4.00 -19.78
C LEU A 84 -15.73 2.97 -19.26
N VAL A 85 -14.73 3.43 -18.49
CA VAL A 85 -13.58 2.60 -18.14
C VAL A 85 -13.79 1.82 -16.86
N TYR A 86 -14.34 2.45 -15.80
CA TYR A 86 -14.35 1.85 -14.47
C TYR A 86 -15.22 0.60 -14.32
N PRO A 87 -16.45 0.56 -14.84
CA PRO A 87 -17.28 -0.64 -14.71
C PRO A 87 -16.65 -1.87 -15.37
N LEU A 88 -16.03 -1.68 -16.55
CA LEU A 88 -15.31 -2.72 -17.26
C LEU A 88 -14.04 -3.16 -16.51
N LEU A 89 -13.22 -2.19 -16.10
CA LEU A 89 -11.98 -2.44 -15.37
C LEU A 89 -12.26 -3.16 -14.04
N ARG A 90 -13.26 -2.71 -13.28
CA ARG A 90 -13.69 -3.33 -12.03
C ARG A 90 -14.08 -4.79 -12.23
N ARG A 91 -14.91 -5.07 -13.24
CA ARG A 91 -15.33 -6.46 -13.52
C ARG A 91 -14.16 -7.35 -13.93
N ALA A 92 -13.23 -6.83 -14.73
CA ALA A 92 -12.02 -7.55 -15.10
C ALA A 92 -11.16 -7.87 -13.86
N ILE A 93 -10.93 -6.87 -13.00
CA ILE A 93 -10.19 -7.04 -11.74
C ILE A 93 -10.90 -8.08 -10.86
N TRP A 94 -12.21 -7.98 -10.69
CA TRP A 94 -12.95 -8.93 -9.86
C TRP A 94 -12.94 -10.34 -10.44
N ALA A 95 -13.01 -10.50 -11.76
CA ALA A 95 -12.95 -11.84 -12.37
C ALA A 95 -11.61 -12.55 -12.10
N ILE A 96 -10.52 -11.80 -11.92
CA ILE A 96 -9.15 -12.32 -11.83
C ILE A 96 -8.62 -12.35 -10.39
N ALA A 97 -8.78 -11.24 -9.65
CA ALA A 97 -8.07 -10.97 -8.40
C ALA A 97 -8.91 -11.20 -7.13
N ASP A 98 -10.20 -11.51 -7.27
CA ASP A 98 -11.11 -11.62 -6.13
C ASP A 98 -10.94 -12.89 -5.29
N ILE A 99 -10.45 -13.98 -5.91
CA ILE A 99 -10.35 -15.28 -5.24
C ILE A 99 -8.92 -15.79 -5.34
N GLY A 100 -8.30 -16.15 -4.20
CA GLY A 100 -6.98 -16.78 -4.10
C GLY A 100 -5.81 -15.96 -4.66
N SER A 101 -4.59 -16.51 -4.69
CA SER A 101 -3.44 -15.89 -5.37
C SER A 101 -3.38 -16.29 -6.84
N ALA A 102 -3.14 -15.37 -7.75
CA ALA A 102 -2.70 -15.74 -9.10
C ALA A 102 -1.41 -16.57 -8.95
N ASP A 103 -1.32 -17.74 -9.59
CA ASP A 103 -0.01 -18.36 -9.81
C ASP A 103 0.80 -17.32 -10.60
N ALA A 104 1.91 -16.87 -10.02
CA ALA A 104 2.47 -15.56 -10.27
C ALA A 104 2.71 -15.24 -11.76
N LEU A 105 2.31 -14.04 -12.16
CA LEU A 105 3.18 -13.21 -13.01
C LEU A 105 4.42 -12.93 -12.16
N THR A 106 5.50 -13.65 -12.43
CA THR A 106 6.70 -13.70 -11.59
C THR A 106 7.39 -12.34 -11.47
N PRO A 107 7.99 -12.00 -10.30
CA PRO A 107 8.75 -10.76 -10.12
C PRO A 107 9.94 -10.59 -11.09
N ASN A 108 10.44 -11.71 -11.63
CA ASN A 108 11.62 -11.78 -12.49
C ASN A 108 11.30 -11.92 -13.99
N ALA A 109 10.03 -11.95 -14.39
CA ALA A 109 9.72 -11.86 -15.80
C ALA A 109 10.05 -10.45 -16.26
N ARG A 110 11.02 -10.32 -17.20
CA ARG A 110 11.16 -9.12 -18.02
C ARG A 110 9.85 -8.90 -18.77
N PHE A 111 8.90 -8.21 -18.14
CA PHE A 111 7.65 -7.87 -18.78
C PHE A 111 7.97 -6.88 -19.90
N LYS A 112 7.89 -7.35 -21.13
CA LYS A 112 7.57 -6.46 -22.24
C LYS A 112 6.13 -6.06 -22.02
N LEU A 113 5.91 -4.80 -21.63
CA LEU A 113 4.57 -4.20 -21.58
C LEU A 113 3.80 -4.60 -22.84
N PRO A 114 2.61 -5.21 -22.71
CA PRO A 114 1.74 -5.43 -23.86
C PRO A 114 1.49 -4.09 -24.55
N TRP A 115 1.45 -4.07 -25.88
CA TRP A 115 1.35 -2.81 -26.65
C TRP A 115 0.14 -1.94 -26.26
N TRP A 116 -0.95 -2.54 -25.76
CA TRP A 116 -2.13 -1.83 -25.27
C TRP A 116 -1.92 -1.19 -23.89
N ALA A 117 -1.06 -1.77 -23.04
CA ALA A 117 -0.66 -1.18 -21.76
C ALA A 117 0.26 0.03 -22.02
N TRP A 118 1.15 -0.07 -23.01
CA TRP A 118 1.90 1.07 -23.54
C TRP A 118 0.98 2.13 -24.18
N ALA A 119 -0.10 1.73 -24.84
CA ALA A 119 -1.09 2.67 -25.39
C ALA A 119 -1.92 3.38 -24.30
N LEU A 120 -2.22 2.70 -23.18
CA LEU A 120 -2.85 3.30 -21.99
C LEU A 120 -1.87 4.22 -21.23
N GLU A 121 -0.58 3.86 -21.19
CA GLU A 121 0.52 4.69 -20.70
C GLU A 121 0.65 5.95 -21.58
N GLU A 122 0.68 5.82 -22.90
CA GLU A 122 0.63 6.97 -23.82
C GLU A 122 -0.64 7.81 -23.64
N PHE A 123 -1.80 7.19 -23.45
CA PHE A 123 -3.07 7.91 -23.27
C PHE A 123 -3.14 8.63 -21.91
N THR A 124 -2.59 8.07 -20.83
CA THR A 124 -2.61 8.69 -19.49
C THR A 124 -1.47 9.69 -19.30
N VAL A 125 -0.31 9.46 -19.92
CA VAL A 125 0.86 10.34 -19.88
C VAL A 125 0.74 11.51 -20.87
N ARG A 126 0.19 11.32 -22.09
CA ARG A 126 0.03 12.41 -23.09
C ARG A 126 -1.21 13.29 -22.88
N VAL A 127 -2.26 12.81 -22.22
CA VAL A 127 -3.46 13.65 -21.95
C VAL A 127 -3.20 14.74 -20.90
N GLY A 128 -2.02 14.74 -20.26
CA GLY A 128 -1.47 15.91 -19.56
C GLY A 128 -0.02 16.12 -20.00
N GLY A 129 0.20 17.01 -20.96
CA GLY A 129 1.52 17.23 -21.56
C GLY A 129 2.65 17.47 -20.54
N GLY A 130 3.86 17.03 -20.88
CA GLY A 130 5.07 17.71 -20.37
C GLY A 130 6.17 16.92 -19.67
N ALA A 131 6.28 15.59 -19.77
CA ALA A 131 7.55 14.93 -19.40
C ALA A 131 7.75 13.57 -20.08
N ARG A 132 8.91 13.38 -20.72
CA ARG A 132 9.47 12.05 -20.98
C ARG A 132 10.08 11.56 -19.66
N VAL A 133 9.82 10.32 -19.28
CA VAL A 133 10.43 9.71 -18.09
C VAL A 133 11.39 8.63 -18.56
N GLU A 134 12.63 8.67 -18.06
CA GLU A 134 13.62 7.63 -18.34
C GLU A 134 13.62 6.61 -17.20
N LEU A 135 13.69 5.32 -17.58
CA LEU A 135 13.69 4.20 -16.65
C LEU A 135 15.11 3.63 -16.54
N GLU A 136 15.65 3.62 -15.34
CA GLU A 136 16.91 2.93 -15.02
C GLU A 136 16.63 1.81 -14.02
N VAL A 137 17.16 0.62 -14.30
CA VAL A 137 16.97 -0.58 -13.47
C VAL A 137 18.19 -0.74 -12.56
N ALA A 138 17.94 -0.86 -11.26
CA ALA A 138 18.96 -1.14 -10.26
C ALA A 138 18.57 -2.38 -9.46
N GLU A 139 19.52 -3.29 -9.27
CA GLU A 139 19.37 -4.45 -8.38
C GLU A 139 19.99 -4.07 -7.04
N ILE A 140 19.18 -3.80 -6.02
CA ILE A 140 19.64 -3.25 -4.73
C ILE A 140 19.77 -4.36 -3.69
N THR A 141 20.88 -4.39 -2.96
CA THR A 141 21.10 -5.31 -1.83
C THR A 141 21.22 -4.53 -0.52
N MET A 142 20.88 -5.18 0.60
CA MET A 142 21.00 -4.58 1.93
C MET A 142 22.46 -4.17 2.19
N PRO A 143 22.76 -2.88 2.47
CA PRO A 143 24.11 -2.46 2.81
C PRO A 143 24.63 -3.19 4.05
N GLN A 144 25.91 -3.56 4.05
CA GLN A 144 26.54 -4.22 5.21
C GLN A 144 26.52 -3.31 6.45
N THR A 145 26.68 -2.01 6.26
CA THR A 145 26.59 -0.98 7.30
C THR A 145 25.24 -0.98 8.02
N ALA A 146 24.14 -1.31 7.34
CA ALA A 146 22.83 -1.41 7.98
C ALA A 146 22.77 -2.56 9.00
N TRP A 147 23.46 -3.68 8.72
CA TRP A 147 23.59 -4.79 9.66
C TRP A 147 24.48 -4.41 10.84
N GLU A 148 25.63 -3.80 10.56
CA GLU A 148 26.61 -3.38 11.58
C GLU A 148 26.04 -2.32 12.51
N GLU A 149 25.25 -1.39 11.98
CA GLU A 149 24.53 -0.39 12.78
C GLU A 149 23.28 -0.96 13.47
N GLY A 150 22.87 -2.21 13.22
CA GLY A 150 21.72 -2.80 13.91
C GLY A 150 20.35 -2.30 13.42
N TRP A 151 20.27 -1.89 12.15
CA TRP A 151 19.00 -1.54 11.50
C TRP A 151 18.13 -2.78 11.27
N VAL A 152 18.73 -3.97 11.18
CA VAL A 152 18.03 -5.25 11.01
C VAL A 152 17.88 -5.93 12.38
N ARG A 153 16.64 -6.25 12.76
CA ARG A 153 16.28 -6.80 14.09
C ARG A 153 15.34 -7.99 13.98
N GLU A 154 15.19 -8.72 15.10
CA GLU A 154 14.39 -9.94 15.19
C GLU A 154 12.97 -9.80 14.61
N GLY A 155 12.29 -8.67 14.81
CA GLY A 155 10.92 -8.47 14.29
C GLY A 155 10.77 -8.50 12.76
N ILE A 156 11.86 -8.36 11.99
CA ILE A 156 11.85 -8.52 10.52
C ILE A 156 12.65 -9.74 10.05
N LEU A 157 13.32 -10.43 10.97
CA LEU A 157 13.97 -11.70 10.69
C LEU A 157 12.93 -12.78 10.84
N ASP A 158 12.87 -13.68 9.87
CA ASP A 158 11.99 -14.83 9.98
C ASP A 158 12.55 -15.78 11.06
N PRO A 159 11.79 -16.11 12.13
CA PRO A 159 12.30 -16.91 13.24
C PRO A 159 12.74 -18.32 12.84
N VAL A 160 12.20 -18.84 11.72
CA VAL A 160 12.57 -20.15 11.17
C VAL A 160 13.67 -20.05 10.10
N GLY A 161 13.91 -18.85 9.55
CA GLY A 161 15.01 -18.56 8.61
C GLY A 161 14.74 -18.94 7.15
N ASP A 162 13.50 -19.22 6.76
CA ASP A 162 13.12 -19.50 5.36
C ASP A 162 13.04 -18.21 4.54
N VAL A 163 12.50 -17.14 5.13
CA VAL A 163 12.38 -15.83 4.47
C VAL A 163 13.63 -15.00 4.72
N LYS A 164 14.52 -15.01 3.74
CA LYS A 164 15.81 -14.30 3.81
C LYS A 164 15.75 -12.95 3.11
N ILE A 165 16.53 -11.99 3.59
CA ILE A 165 16.77 -10.72 2.93
C ILE A 165 17.53 -11.00 1.62
N GLY A 166 16.97 -10.54 0.50
CA GLY A 166 17.53 -10.74 -0.85
C GLY A 166 17.81 -9.42 -1.56
N SER A 167 18.08 -9.49 -2.86
CA SER A 167 18.12 -8.30 -3.71
C SER A 167 16.71 -7.84 -4.06
N VAL A 168 16.57 -6.52 -4.29
CA VAL A 168 15.32 -5.87 -4.65
C VAL A 168 15.50 -5.17 -6.00
N PRO A 169 14.77 -5.59 -7.05
CA PRO A 169 14.75 -4.85 -8.31
C PRO A 169 14.07 -3.50 -8.10
N CYS A 170 14.71 -2.43 -8.53
CA CYS A 170 14.23 -1.06 -8.37
C CYS A 170 14.32 -0.30 -9.69
N PHE A 171 13.44 0.68 -9.83
CA PHE A 171 13.28 1.45 -11.06
C PHE A 171 13.30 2.95 -10.74
N TRP A 172 14.28 3.67 -11.29
CA TRP A 172 14.29 5.13 -11.23
C TRP A 172 13.38 5.71 -12.31
N PHE A 173 12.60 6.72 -11.92
CA PHE A 173 11.76 7.52 -12.80
C PHE A 173 12.17 8.98 -12.64
N ASP A 174 12.83 9.52 -13.66
CA ASP A 174 13.24 10.92 -13.70
C ASP A 174 12.47 11.69 -14.77
N ARG A 175 12.20 12.97 -14.49
CA ARG A 175 11.78 13.91 -15.54
C ARG A 175 12.96 14.12 -16.51
N ALA A 176 12.76 13.92 -17.81
CA ALA A 176 13.85 13.92 -18.80
C ALA A 176 14.66 15.23 -18.85
N ASP A 177 14.06 16.36 -18.51
CA ASP A 177 14.72 17.66 -18.44
C ASP A 177 15.49 17.90 -17.12
N GLN A 178 15.42 16.97 -16.16
CA GLN A 178 16.02 17.08 -14.83
C GLN A 178 17.02 15.96 -14.46
N LYS A 179 17.42 15.13 -15.43
CA LYS A 179 18.35 14.00 -15.21
C LYS A 179 19.65 14.39 -14.46
N ALA A 180 20.08 15.65 -14.58
CA ALA A 180 21.23 16.20 -13.88
C ALA A 180 21.09 16.28 -12.34
N ARG A 181 19.92 16.01 -11.74
CA ARG A 181 19.67 16.14 -10.29
C ARG A 181 19.99 14.88 -9.46
N ARG A 182 20.22 13.72 -10.07
CA ARG A 182 20.74 12.52 -9.37
C ARG A 182 22.27 12.53 -9.35
N ASP A 183 22.88 13.65 -8.97
CA ASP A 183 24.31 13.72 -8.71
C ASP A 183 24.59 13.01 -7.38
N PRO A 184 25.28 11.84 -7.37
CA PRO A 184 25.56 11.10 -6.14
C PRO A 184 26.39 11.91 -5.12
N SER A 185 27.09 12.95 -5.58
CA SER A 185 27.89 13.82 -4.70
C SER A 185 27.07 14.88 -3.97
N LYS A 186 25.81 15.12 -4.39
CA LYS A 186 24.88 16.11 -3.80
C LYS A 186 23.44 15.59 -3.85
N PRO A 187 23.12 14.53 -3.09
CA PRO A 187 21.77 13.97 -3.10
C PRO A 187 20.77 15.00 -2.61
N GLY A 188 19.81 15.35 -3.47
CA GLY A 188 18.69 16.22 -3.16
C GLY A 188 17.56 15.48 -2.44
N ARG A 189 16.32 15.89 -2.71
CA ARG A 189 15.11 15.19 -2.25
C ARG A 189 14.71 14.10 -3.25
N CYS A 190 14.28 12.94 -2.77
CA CYS A 190 13.73 11.87 -3.62
C CYS A 190 12.44 11.28 -3.05
N VAL A 191 11.74 10.50 -3.88
CA VAL A 191 10.56 9.74 -3.46
C VAL A 191 10.88 8.24 -3.55
N LEU A 192 10.72 7.51 -2.45
CA LEU A 192 10.71 6.04 -2.47
C LEU A 192 9.26 5.56 -2.55
N TYR A 193 8.90 4.90 -3.65
CA TYR A 193 7.54 4.49 -3.92
C TYR A 193 7.33 2.98 -3.80
N PHE A 194 6.27 2.59 -3.09
CA PHE A 194 5.78 1.23 -2.98
C PHE A 194 4.43 1.09 -3.69
N VAL A 195 4.35 0.17 -4.65
CA VAL A 195 3.11 -0.10 -5.40
C VAL A 195 2.06 -0.81 -4.53
N GLY A 196 0.79 -0.49 -4.76
CA GLY A 196 -0.36 -1.22 -4.26
C GLY A 196 -0.53 -2.62 -4.87
N GLY A 197 -1.74 -3.18 -4.75
CA GLY A 197 -2.05 -4.53 -5.25
C GLY A 197 -2.16 -5.59 -4.15
N GLY A 198 -2.59 -5.20 -2.95
CA GLY A 198 -2.91 -6.13 -1.86
C GLY A 198 -1.74 -7.00 -1.41
N TYR A 199 -0.50 -6.56 -1.61
CA TYR A 199 0.74 -7.34 -1.43
C TYR A 199 0.90 -8.57 -2.34
N VAL A 200 -0.04 -8.86 -3.24
CA VAL A 200 -0.04 -10.09 -4.05
C VAL A 200 0.25 -9.85 -5.53
N THR A 201 0.17 -8.59 -5.99
CA THR A 201 0.42 -8.20 -7.38
C THR A 201 0.99 -6.77 -7.46
N GLY A 202 1.20 -6.28 -8.68
CA GLY A 202 1.63 -4.92 -9.00
C GLY A 202 3.15 -4.76 -9.12
N SER A 203 3.57 -3.96 -10.09
CA SER A 203 4.94 -3.48 -10.23
C SER A 203 4.96 -1.94 -10.31
N PRO A 204 6.03 -1.27 -9.83
CA PRO A 204 6.20 0.18 -10.03
C PRO A 204 6.19 0.61 -11.51
N THR A 205 6.38 -0.31 -12.46
CA THR A 205 6.40 -0.04 -13.91
C THR A 205 5.08 -0.34 -14.63
N GLU A 206 4.15 -1.05 -14.01
CA GLU A 206 2.89 -1.45 -14.65
C GLU A 206 1.83 -0.35 -14.61
N GLY A 207 1.96 0.61 -13.68
CA GLY A 207 1.03 1.72 -13.50
C GLY A 207 1.67 3.08 -13.76
N SER A 208 0.83 4.10 -13.95
CA SER A 208 1.29 5.47 -14.22
C SER A 208 1.71 6.25 -12.96
N ARG A 209 1.66 5.65 -11.76
CA ARG A 209 1.80 6.39 -10.49
C ARG A 209 3.21 6.98 -10.33
N CYS A 210 4.26 6.18 -10.51
CA CYS A 210 5.65 6.65 -10.45
C CYS A 210 5.90 7.78 -11.47
N PHE A 211 5.45 7.57 -12.71
CA PHE A 211 5.54 8.56 -13.78
C PHE A 211 4.84 9.86 -13.42
N LYS A 212 3.63 9.79 -12.87
CA LYS A 212 2.85 10.97 -12.50
C LYS A 212 3.48 11.68 -11.30
N ILE A 213 3.93 10.96 -10.28
CA ILE A 213 4.67 11.58 -9.16
C ILE A 213 5.92 12.30 -9.71
N ALA A 214 6.75 11.63 -10.51
CA ALA A 214 7.95 12.25 -11.09
C ALA A 214 7.63 13.49 -11.93
N ARG A 215 6.58 13.43 -12.77
CA ARG A 215 6.13 14.54 -13.60
C ARG A 215 5.63 15.73 -12.78
N GLU A 216 4.70 15.48 -11.86
CA GLU A 216 4.00 16.52 -11.10
C GLU A 216 4.91 17.17 -10.06
N THR A 217 5.82 16.40 -9.46
CA THR A 217 6.68 16.87 -8.37
C THR A 217 8.04 17.34 -8.86
N GLY A 218 8.50 16.84 -10.03
CA GLY A 218 9.87 17.03 -10.50
C GLY A 218 10.93 16.33 -9.64
N LEU A 219 10.53 15.47 -8.71
CA LEU A 219 11.48 14.69 -7.89
C LEU A 219 11.84 13.37 -8.57
N PRO A 220 13.08 12.88 -8.40
CA PRO A 220 13.43 11.52 -8.78
C PRO A 220 12.62 10.53 -7.92
N VAL A 221 11.96 9.58 -8.57
CA VAL A 221 11.17 8.54 -7.90
C VAL A 221 11.88 7.20 -8.05
N LEU A 222 12.17 6.52 -6.95
CA LEU A 222 12.62 5.14 -6.93
C LEU A 222 11.44 4.23 -6.61
N GLY A 223 10.96 3.48 -7.60
CA GLY A 223 9.95 2.45 -7.39
C GLY A 223 10.59 1.13 -6.99
N ALA A 224 10.31 0.64 -5.78
CA ALA A 224 10.81 -0.64 -5.29
C ALA A 224 9.87 -1.78 -5.69
N ASN A 225 10.39 -2.77 -6.43
CA ASN A 225 9.64 -3.96 -6.82
C ASN A 225 9.77 -5.06 -5.74
N PHE A 226 9.23 -4.77 -4.57
CA PHE A 226 9.26 -5.68 -3.41
C PHE A 226 8.54 -7.00 -3.67
N ARG A 227 8.98 -8.07 -2.98
CA ARG A 227 8.42 -9.43 -3.06
C ARG A 227 6.94 -9.45 -2.71
N LYS A 228 6.13 -10.11 -3.55
CA LYS A 228 4.69 -10.26 -3.32
C LYS A 228 4.40 -11.49 -2.49
N ALA A 229 3.43 -11.41 -1.58
CA ALA A 229 2.93 -12.47 -0.70
C ALA A 229 2.20 -13.56 -1.50
N THR A 230 2.98 -14.22 -2.34
CA THR A 230 2.59 -15.20 -3.34
C THR A 230 3.19 -16.55 -2.94
N SER A 231 3.30 -16.83 -1.65
CA SER A 231 3.51 -18.14 -1.03
C SER A 231 3.89 -17.89 0.44
N PRO A 232 3.87 -18.88 1.32
CA PRO A 232 4.37 -18.72 2.69
C PRO A 232 5.83 -18.25 2.77
N GLU A 233 6.68 -18.59 1.80
CA GLU A 233 8.10 -18.18 1.73
C GLU A 233 8.27 -16.74 1.22
N LEU A 234 7.22 -16.16 0.63
CA LEU A 234 7.17 -14.79 0.17
C LEU A 234 6.21 -13.92 0.99
N ALA A 235 5.60 -14.47 2.03
CA ALA A 235 4.72 -13.77 2.95
C ALA A 235 5.54 -12.80 3.84
N PHE A 236 4.86 -12.06 4.72
CA PHE A 236 5.55 -11.28 5.75
C PHE A 236 6.56 -12.17 6.49
N PRO A 237 7.81 -11.73 6.74
CA PRO A 237 8.32 -10.35 6.68
C PRO A 237 8.97 -9.89 5.34
N ALA A 238 8.85 -10.64 4.25
CA ALA A 238 9.57 -10.37 2.99
C ALA A 238 9.40 -8.93 2.46
N GLN A 239 8.19 -8.38 2.55
CA GLN A 239 7.86 -7.05 2.05
C GLN A 239 8.59 -5.94 2.83
N LEU A 240 8.61 -6.05 4.16
CA LEU A 240 9.26 -5.08 5.04
C LEU A 240 10.78 -5.18 4.93
N GLN A 241 11.31 -6.40 4.80
CA GLN A 241 12.73 -6.64 4.51
C GLN A 241 13.18 -5.93 3.23
N ASP A 242 12.39 -6.02 2.16
CA ASP A 242 12.71 -5.37 0.88
C ASP A 242 12.59 -3.85 0.98
N ALA A 243 11.56 -3.34 1.65
CA ALA A 243 11.40 -1.92 1.88
C ALA A 243 12.57 -1.33 2.67
N LEU A 244 13.00 -2.01 3.74
CA LEU A 244 14.17 -1.63 4.52
C LEU A 244 15.45 -1.69 3.69
N THR A 245 15.62 -2.72 2.86
CA THR A 245 16.80 -2.89 1.98
C THR A 245 16.98 -1.68 1.08
N VAL A 246 15.90 -1.25 0.41
CA VAL A 246 15.94 -0.10 -0.50
C VAL A 246 16.14 1.20 0.27
N TYR A 247 15.48 1.35 1.42
CA TYR A 247 15.63 2.53 2.25
C TYR A 247 17.06 2.70 2.77
N ALA A 248 17.65 1.63 3.31
CA ALA A 248 19.03 1.60 3.79
C ALA A 248 20.01 1.92 2.66
N HIS A 249 19.80 1.38 1.45
CA HIS A 249 20.64 1.71 0.31
C HIS A 249 20.56 3.20 -0.07
N LEU A 250 19.36 3.79 -0.09
CA LEU A 250 19.19 5.22 -0.36
C LEU A 250 19.94 6.09 0.66
N VAL A 251 19.89 5.73 1.94
CA VAL A 251 20.51 6.53 3.02
C VAL A 251 22.01 6.31 3.11
N LEU A 252 22.46 5.05 3.16
CA LEU A 252 23.84 4.69 3.50
C LEU A 252 24.78 4.67 2.28
N GLU A 253 24.29 4.28 1.10
CA GLU A 253 25.11 4.19 -0.11
C GLU A 253 24.91 5.39 -1.03
N CYS A 254 23.67 5.84 -1.23
CA CYS A 254 23.36 7.00 -2.07
C CYS A 254 23.40 8.35 -1.32
N GLY A 255 23.48 8.33 0.02
CA GLY A 255 23.58 9.54 0.84
C GLY A 255 22.31 10.39 0.95
N TYR A 256 21.15 9.89 0.52
CA TYR A 256 19.89 10.64 0.64
C TYR A 256 19.51 10.85 2.10
N ARG A 257 19.17 12.10 2.45
CA ARG A 257 18.68 12.48 3.78
C ARG A 257 17.27 13.06 3.78
N ASP A 258 16.77 13.43 2.60
CA ASP A 258 15.42 13.96 2.38
C ASP A 258 14.65 13.00 1.47
N ILE A 259 13.95 12.05 2.10
CA ILE A 259 13.23 10.96 1.42
C ILE A 259 11.76 11.07 1.78
N VAL A 260 10.91 11.20 0.77
CA VAL A 260 9.46 11.08 0.91
C VAL A 260 9.09 9.62 0.62
N LEU A 261 8.47 8.93 1.59
CA LEU A 261 7.86 7.63 1.31
C LEU A 261 6.54 7.85 0.58
N ALA A 262 6.29 7.11 -0.47
CA ALA A 262 5.02 7.15 -1.17
C ALA A 262 4.49 5.73 -1.40
N GLY A 263 3.16 5.60 -1.45
CA GLY A 263 2.56 4.34 -1.81
C GLY A 263 1.05 4.41 -1.91
N ASP A 264 0.47 3.48 -2.64
CA ASP A 264 -0.97 3.34 -2.76
C ASP A 264 -1.45 2.02 -2.13
N SER A 265 -2.62 2.03 -1.49
CA SER A 265 -3.21 0.79 -0.95
C SER A 265 -2.25 0.05 -0.01
N ALA A 266 -1.98 -1.24 -0.28
CA ALA A 266 -0.95 -2.05 0.34
C ALA A 266 0.46 -1.40 0.33
N GLY A 267 0.85 -0.67 -0.71
CA GLY A 267 2.11 0.06 -0.73
C GLY A 267 2.13 1.25 0.23
N GLY A 268 0.97 1.89 0.44
CA GLY A 268 0.79 2.89 1.49
C GLY A 268 0.91 2.29 2.90
N ASN A 269 0.36 1.07 3.09
CA ASN A 269 0.58 0.28 4.31
C ASN A 269 2.07 -0.01 4.52
N LEU A 270 2.79 -0.44 3.47
CA LEU A 270 4.23 -0.74 3.56
C LEU A 270 5.05 0.50 3.94
N ALA A 271 4.68 1.68 3.44
CA ALA A 271 5.30 2.95 3.86
C ALA A 271 5.05 3.25 5.36
N LEU A 272 3.82 3.05 5.85
CA LEU A 272 3.45 3.21 7.26
C LEU A 272 4.17 2.20 8.15
N MET A 273 4.29 0.95 7.70
CA MET A 273 5.01 -0.09 8.41
C MET A 273 6.51 0.19 8.47
N LEU A 274 7.12 0.65 7.36
CA LEU A 274 8.53 1.01 7.32
C LEU A 274 8.84 2.16 8.30
N VAL A 275 8.02 3.22 8.35
CA VAL A 275 8.30 4.34 9.27
C VAL A 275 8.14 3.93 10.74
N GLN A 276 7.16 3.07 11.07
CA GLN A 276 7.02 2.51 12.42
C GLN A 276 8.23 1.65 12.79
N TYR A 277 8.67 0.78 11.88
CA TYR A 277 9.85 -0.04 12.09
C TYR A 277 11.12 0.79 12.34
N LEU A 278 11.37 1.80 11.49
CA LEU A 278 12.56 2.65 11.64
C LEU A 278 12.50 3.47 12.93
N ALA A 279 11.31 3.86 13.39
CA ALA A 279 11.11 4.51 14.67
C ALA A 279 11.44 3.59 15.85
N GLU A 280 10.91 2.37 15.87
CA GLU A 280 11.23 1.38 16.91
C GLU A 280 12.73 1.10 16.96
N VAL A 281 13.36 0.95 15.79
CA VAL A 281 14.80 0.80 15.66
C VAL A 281 15.55 1.98 16.29
N ALA A 282 15.10 3.21 16.05
CA ALA A 282 15.69 4.40 16.65
C ALA A 282 15.49 4.50 18.19
N GLU A 283 14.40 3.97 18.74
CA GLU A 283 14.08 4.07 20.17
C GLU A 283 14.76 3.02 21.05
N SER A 284 15.01 1.81 20.54
CA SER A 284 15.68 0.76 21.33
C SER A 284 17.17 0.71 21.01
N PRO A 285 18.07 1.32 21.81
CA PRO A 285 19.51 1.08 21.68
C PRO A 285 19.81 -0.39 21.97
N MET A 286 20.72 -1.01 21.19
CA MET A 286 21.12 -2.41 21.35
C MET A 286 21.33 -2.78 22.83
N VAL A 287 20.53 -3.72 23.34
CA VAL A 287 20.89 -4.44 24.56
C VAL A 287 22.10 -5.30 24.20
N SER A 288 23.28 -4.87 24.63
CA SER A 288 24.51 -5.66 24.62
C SER A 288 24.19 -7.09 25.11
N THR A 289 24.10 -8.04 24.20
CA THR A 289 24.01 -9.46 24.54
C THR A 289 25.26 -9.81 25.35
N ALA A 290 25.04 -10.30 26.57
CA ALA A 290 26.08 -10.61 27.52
C ALA A 290 26.93 -11.79 27.05
N SER A 291 27.97 -11.55 26.25
CA SER A 291 29.07 -12.51 26.06
C SER A 291 30.43 -11.89 25.72
N CYS A 292 30.57 -10.56 25.69
CA CYS A 292 31.88 -9.92 25.60
C CYS A 292 32.13 -9.01 26.80
N ARG A 293 32.50 -9.62 27.94
CA ARG A 293 33.06 -8.90 29.08
C ARG A 293 34.57 -8.77 28.90
N THR A 294 35.02 -7.74 28.21
CA THR A 294 36.28 -7.05 28.55
C THR A 294 36.31 -5.67 27.92
N SER A 295 36.70 -4.69 28.74
CA SER A 295 36.96 -3.28 28.43
C SER A 295 35.77 -2.32 28.57
N ARG A 296 35.83 -1.52 29.64
CA ARG A 296 35.01 -0.35 29.91
C ARG A 296 35.37 0.76 28.92
N SER A 297 34.41 1.14 28.09
CA SER A 297 34.21 2.52 27.66
C SER A 297 32.70 2.79 27.72
N ALA A 298 32.33 3.85 28.44
CA ALA A 298 30.96 4.32 28.51
C ALA A 298 30.60 5.06 27.20
N ALA A 299 29.35 4.90 26.76
CA ALA A 299 28.66 5.74 25.77
C ALA A 299 29.23 5.71 24.32
N GLU A 300 28.90 4.67 23.54
CA GLU A 300 29.09 4.68 22.08
C GLU A 300 27.76 4.61 21.33
N SER A 301 27.10 5.77 21.29
CA SER A 301 26.30 6.39 20.21
C SER A 301 24.96 5.81 19.72
N PRO A 302 23.96 6.70 19.47
CA PRO A 302 22.73 6.37 18.73
C PRO A 302 23.10 5.99 17.30
N LEU A 303 22.26 5.19 16.62
CA LEU A 303 22.36 4.80 15.21
C LEU A 303 22.80 5.99 14.32
N ARG A 304 24.11 6.19 14.10
CA ARG A 304 24.66 7.47 13.59
C ARG A 304 24.27 7.72 12.14
N GLY A 305 23.93 6.68 11.38
CA GLY A 305 23.50 6.75 9.99
C GLY A 305 21.99 6.81 9.78
N LEU A 306 21.17 6.46 10.78
CA LEU A 306 19.72 6.32 10.58
C LEU A 306 19.07 7.70 10.42
N VAL A 307 18.59 7.97 9.21
CA VAL A 307 17.77 9.14 8.88
C VAL A 307 16.36 8.65 8.62
N LEU A 308 15.34 9.28 9.21
CA LEU A 308 13.94 8.94 8.91
C LEU A 308 13.40 9.65 7.66
N PRO A 309 12.29 9.17 7.08
CA PRO A 309 11.61 9.86 6.01
C PRO A 309 11.20 11.29 6.42
N THR A 310 11.27 12.25 5.51
CA THR A 310 10.85 13.64 5.73
C THR A 310 9.35 13.83 5.54
N GLY A 311 8.75 13.00 4.70
CA GLY A 311 7.31 13.00 4.52
C GLY A 311 6.76 11.69 3.98
N MET A 312 5.44 11.60 3.96
CA MET A 312 4.69 10.45 3.47
C MET A 312 3.56 10.89 2.54
N LEU A 313 3.56 10.40 1.30
CA LEU A 313 2.50 10.63 0.33
C LEU A 313 1.71 9.34 0.10
N LEU A 314 0.55 9.24 0.76
CA LEU A 314 -0.22 8.01 0.87
C LEU A 314 -1.51 8.10 0.06
N PHE A 315 -1.62 7.27 -0.97
CA PHE A 315 -2.81 7.20 -1.81
C PHE A 315 -3.72 6.07 -1.35
N SER A 316 -4.78 6.39 -0.62
CA SER A 316 -5.73 5.40 -0.11
C SER A 316 -5.02 4.24 0.62
N PRO A 317 -4.21 4.52 1.66
CA PRO A 317 -3.44 3.48 2.32
C PRO A 317 -4.36 2.42 2.94
N TRP A 318 -3.94 1.16 2.90
CA TRP A 318 -4.62 0.09 3.63
C TRP A 318 -4.15 0.12 5.10
N CYS A 319 -5.05 0.28 6.06
CA CYS A 319 -4.70 0.63 7.44
C CYS A 319 -5.26 -0.31 8.50
N ASP A 320 -6.01 -1.35 8.12
CA ASP A 320 -6.54 -2.35 9.04
C ASP A 320 -6.63 -3.75 8.39
N PHE A 321 -5.88 -4.69 8.96
CA PHE A 321 -5.80 -6.11 8.57
C PHE A 321 -6.68 -7.01 9.44
N THR A 322 -7.39 -6.44 10.42
CA THR A 322 -8.44 -7.16 11.15
C THR A 322 -9.73 -7.24 10.35
N ALA A 323 -9.89 -6.38 9.34
CA ALA A 323 -11.09 -6.20 8.53
C ALA A 323 -12.30 -5.71 9.35
N ALA A 324 -12.09 -5.06 10.49
CA ALA A 324 -13.17 -4.65 11.40
C ALA A 324 -14.12 -3.62 10.75
N THR A 325 -13.60 -2.76 9.88
CA THR A 325 -14.37 -1.69 9.22
C THR A 325 -15.19 -2.18 8.03
N TYR A 326 -14.97 -3.40 7.51
CA TYR A 326 -15.55 -3.81 6.23
C TYR A 326 -17.07 -3.94 6.30
N GLY A 327 -17.60 -4.47 7.41
CA GLY A 327 -19.03 -4.55 7.64
C GLY A 327 -19.70 -3.19 7.72
N GLU A 328 -19.12 -2.30 8.53
CA GLU A 328 -19.59 -0.92 8.68
C GLU A 328 -19.58 -0.17 7.34
N ALA A 329 -18.47 -0.29 6.60
CA ALA A 329 -18.33 0.32 5.29
C ALA A 329 -19.36 -0.19 4.28
N LEU A 330 -19.76 -1.46 4.35
CA LEU A 330 -20.81 -2.03 3.49
C LEU A 330 -22.21 -1.61 3.92
N CYS A 331 -22.51 -1.59 5.23
CA CYS A 331 -23.79 -1.14 5.75
C CYS A 331 -24.05 0.33 5.46
N ALA A 332 -23.07 1.20 5.71
CA ALA A 332 -23.19 2.64 5.46
C ALA A 332 -23.53 2.95 4.00
N ARG A 333 -23.04 2.15 3.05
CA ARG A 333 -23.38 2.32 1.62
C ARG A 333 -24.79 1.86 1.28
N ARG A 334 -25.26 0.77 1.90
CA ARG A 334 -26.63 0.27 1.66
C ARG A 334 -27.69 1.29 2.06
N GLU A 335 -27.41 2.10 3.07
CA GLU A 335 -28.32 3.12 3.58
C GLU A 335 -28.31 4.41 2.75
N SER A 336 -27.27 4.67 1.95
CA SER A 336 -27.07 5.95 1.26
C SER A 336 -27.76 6.11 -0.11
N ASP A 337 -28.68 5.23 -0.53
CA ASP A 337 -29.23 5.11 -1.90
C ASP A 337 -28.17 4.91 -3.02
N ASP A 338 -26.89 5.13 -2.73
CA ASP A 338 -25.73 4.75 -3.52
C ASP A 338 -25.58 3.21 -3.53
N ASP A 339 -25.40 2.62 -4.71
CA ASP A 339 -25.20 1.17 -4.85
C ASP A 339 -23.97 0.72 -4.01
N PRO A 340 -24.10 -0.30 -3.12
CA PRO A 340 -23.02 -0.75 -2.24
C PRO A 340 -21.73 -1.24 -2.93
N VAL A 341 -21.70 -1.26 -4.27
CA VAL A 341 -20.75 -1.99 -5.11
C VAL A 341 -19.86 -1.04 -5.95
N HIS A 342 -19.78 0.25 -5.64
CA HIS A 342 -19.04 1.22 -6.50
C HIS A 342 -17.51 1.14 -6.47
N ASP A 343 -16.91 0.56 -5.42
CA ASP A 343 -15.45 0.51 -5.32
C ASP A 343 -14.81 -0.55 -6.24
N ILE A 344 -13.53 -0.38 -6.56
CA ILE A 344 -12.71 -1.38 -7.29
C ILE A 344 -12.24 -2.49 -6.33
N ILE A 345 -12.10 -2.20 -5.04
CA ILE A 345 -11.74 -3.19 -4.03
C ILE A 345 -12.99 -3.70 -3.33
N CYS A 346 -13.08 -5.01 -3.17
CA CYS A 346 -14.11 -5.66 -2.38
C CYS A 346 -13.53 -6.34 -1.12
N ALA A 347 -14.40 -6.61 -0.15
CA ALA A 347 -14.01 -7.22 1.12
C ALA A 347 -13.33 -8.59 0.93
N SER A 348 -13.72 -9.38 -0.08
CA SER A 348 -13.12 -10.69 -0.35
C SER A 348 -11.70 -10.59 -0.93
N MET A 349 -11.46 -9.68 -1.87
CA MET A 349 -10.11 -9.37 -2.38
C MET A 349 -9.17 -9.03 -1.22
N ALA A 350 -9.60 -8.11 -0.35
CA ALA A 350 -8.81 -7.66 0.78
C ALA A 350 -8.59 -8.79 1.80
N THR A 351 -9.64 -9.54 2.15
CA THR A 351 -9.56 -10.71 3.06
C THR A 351 -8.59 -11.77 2.55
N ASN A 352 -8.63 -12.11 1.26
CA ASN A 352 -7.72 -13.09 0.66
C ASN A 352 -6.27 -12.59 0.66
N SER A 353 -6.08 -11.30 0.40
CA SER A 353 -4.77 -10.64 0.45
C SER A 353 -4.19 -10.67 1.87
N ILE A 354 -4.98 -10.41 2.91
CA ILE A 354 -4.54 -10.55 4.32
C ILE A 354 -4.09 -11.99 4.60
N ARG A 355 -4.85 -13.00 4.17
CA ARG A 355 -4.50 -14.41 4.41
C ARG A 355 -3.17 -14.79 3.76
N LEU A 356 -2.90 -14.26 2.58
CA LEU A 356 -1.66 -14.50 1.85
C LEU A 356 -0.49 -13.77 2.50
N PHE A 357 -0.67 -12.51 2.86
CA PHE A 357 0.33 -11.72 3.57
C PHE A 357 0.71 -12.32 4.93
N LEU A 358 -0.28 -12.78 5.69
CA LEU A 358 -0.09 -13.42 7.00
C LEU A 358 0.06 -14.95 6.91
N ALA A 359 0.20 -15.54 5.71
CA ALA A 359 0.12 -17.00 5.53
C ALA A 359 1.08 -17.77 6.44
N ARG A 360 2.26 -17.20 6.67
CA ARG A 360 3.29 -17.76 7.55
C ARG A 360 2.91 -17.67 9.02
N ILE A 361 2.55 -16.48 9.50
CA ILE A 361 2.09 -16.21 10.87
C ILE A 361 0.85 -17.07 11.22
N LEU A 362 -0.03 -17.32 10.25
CA LEU A 362 -1.22 -18.16 10.43
C LEU A 362 -0.92 -19.66 10.36
N GLY A 363 0.15 -20.05 9.65
CA GLY A 363 0.56 -21.44 9.47
C GLY A 363 1.43 -22.00 10.59
N THR A 364 2.06 -21.13 11.40
CA THR A 364 2.78 -21.52 12.62
C THR A 364 1.78 -21.96 13.69
N SER A 365 1.41 -23.24 13.67
CA SER A 365 0.74 -23.90 14.79
C SER A 365 1.76 -24.19 15.90
N SER A 366 2.35 -23.15 16.49
CA SER A 366 3.01 -23.33 17.78
C SER A 366 1.90 -23.34 18.83
N SER A 367 1.55 -24.54 19.32
CA SER A 367 1.14 -24.64 20.73
C SER A 367 2.11 -23.80 21.55
N PRO A 368 1.66 -22.96 22.50
CA PRO A 368 2.55 -22.15 23.30
C PRO A 368 3.59 -23.09 23.89
N SER A 369 4.83 -22.98 23.43
CA SER A 369 5.90 -23.80 23.94
C SER A 369 5.97 -23.53 25.43
N SER A 370 5.80 -24.56 26.24
CA SER A 370 6.03 -24.55 27.68
C SER A 370 7.53 -24.38 28.05
N GLY A 371 8.31 -23.76 27.15
CA GLY A 371 9.67 -23.28 27.39
C GLY A 371 9.60 -21.91 28.03
N SER A 372 10.35 -21.73 29.12
CA SER A 372 10.30 -20.64 30.09
C SER A 372 10.77 -19.25 29.60
N GLY A 373 10.45 -18.85 28.37
CA GLY A 373 10.57 -17.47 27.90
C GLY A 373 9.19 -16.99 27.49
N ARG A 374 8.55 -16.11 28.27
CA ARG A 374 7.31 -15.45 27.86
C ARG A 374 7.60 -14.72 26.55
N ALA A 375 6.96 -15.11 25.45
CA ALA A 375 6.84 -14.22 24.30
C ALA A 375 6.23 -12.90 24.81
N GLU A 376 6.82 -11.77 24.41
CA GLU A 376 6.30 -10.47 24.82
C GLU A 376 4.88 -10.30 24.26
N PRO A 377 3.92 -9.80 25.07
CA PRO A 377 2.49 -9.72 24.73
C PRO A 377 2.16 -8.86 23.49
N ASP A 378 3.17 -8.23 22.89
CA ASP A 378 3.06 -7.29 21.78
C ASP A 378 3.68 -7.82 20.46
N SER A 379 4.05 -9.11 20.39
CA SER A 379 4.68 -9.69 19.19
C SER A 379 3.76 -9.78 17.97
N VAL A 380 4.36 -9.78 16.77
CA VAL A 380 3.65 -9.94 15.48
C VAL A 380 2.89 -11.27 15.41
N GLU A 381 3.45 -12.34 15.96
CA GLU A 381 2.86 -13.69 15.96
C GLU A 381 1.60 -13.77 16.83
N GLU A 382 1.59 -13.05 17.95
CA GLU A 382 0.47 -12.99 18.88
C GLU A 382 -0.64 -12.07 18.38
N LEU A 383 -0.29 -10.83 18.01
CA LEU A 383 -1.26 -9.83 17.56
C LEU A 383 -1.76 -10.10 16.13
N ARG A 384 -0.97 -10.81 15.31
CA ARG A 384 -1.30 -11.16 13.92
C ARG A 384 -1.72 -9.91 13.15
N GLY A 385 -2.87 -9.97 12.46
CA GLY A 385 -3.42 -8.84 11.73
C GLY A 385 -3.73 -7.61 12.60
N ALA A 386 -3.81 -7.71 13.93
CA ALA A 386 -4.02 -6.56 14.80
C ALA A 386 -2.72 -5.84 15.18
N HIS A 387 -1.55 -6.35 14.78
CA HIS A 387 -0.27 -5.72 15.09
C HIS A 387 -0.22 -4.27 14.52
N PRO A 388 0.30 -3.27 15.26
CA PRO A 388 0.32 -1.87 14.83
C PRO A 388 0.97 -1.61 13.46
N TRP A 389 2.00 -2.40 13.12
CA TRP A 389 2.62 -2.38 11.79
C TRP A 389 1.63 -2.60 10.64
N PHE A 390 0.66 -3.49 10.83
CA PHE A 390 -0.30 -3.86 9.79
C PHE A 390 -1.60 -3.07 9.92
N SER A 391 -2.00 -2.77 11.16
CA SER A 391 -3.28 -2.15 11.50
C SER A 391 -3.13 -0.84 12.29
N PRO A 392 -2.44 0.17 11.73
CA PRO A 392 -2.23 1.44 12.42
C PRO A 392 -3.51 2.26 12.67
N ALA A 393 -4.63 1.91 12.02
CA ALA A 393 -5.92 2.54 12.26
C ALA A 393 -6.61 2.07 13.55
N LEU A 394 -6.15 0.98 14.17
CA LEU A 394 -6.71 0.52 15.45
C LEU A 394 -6.34 1.50 16.57
N SER A 395 -7.24 1.70 17.52
CA SER A 395 -6.99 2.55 18.69
C SER A 395 -5.81 2.05 19.53
N THR A 396 -5.58 0.73 19.57
CA THR A 396 -4.42 0.12 20.24
C THR A 396 -3.09 0.51 19.60
N ALA A 397 -3.08 0.92 18.33
CA ALA A 397 -1.88 1.35 17.63
C ALA A 397 -1.52 2.83 17.91
N SER A 398 -2.33 3.60 18.64
CA SER A 398 -2.05 5.03 18.87
C SER A 398 -0.70 5.29 19.58
N ALA A 399 -0.27 4.35 20.42
CA ALA A 399 1.00 4.42 21.14
C ALA A 399 2.22 3.98 20.29
N SER A 400 2.00 3.37 19.13
CA SER A 400 3.07 2.88 18.24
C SER A 400 3.66 3.96 17.33
N TRP A 401 3.02 5.13 17.26
CA TRP A 401 3.50 6.22 16.43
C TRP A 401 4.74 6.88 17.04
N PRO A 402 5.85 7.01 16.30
CA PRO A 402 7.07 7.62 16.79
C PRO A 402 6.80 8.92 17.53
N ASP A 403 7.36 9.04 18.74
CA ASP A 403 7.62 10.35 19.31
C ASP A 403 8.73 11.00 18.49
N THR A 404 8.34 11.75 17.48
CA THR A 404 9.26 12.33 16.51
C THR A 404 10.37 13.17 17.17
N ASN A 405 10.20 13.60 18.42
CA ASN A 405 11.14 14.49 19.11
C ASN A 405 12.19 13.72 19.87
N ARG A 406 11.74 12.68 20.56
CA ARG A 406 12.61 11.79 21.33
C ARG A 406 13.38 10.85 20.42
N THR A 407 12.74 10.42 19.34
CA THR A 407 13.22 9.36 18.47
C THR A 407 14.05 9.89 17.30
N LEU A 408 13.76 11.12 16.82
CA LEU A 408 14.27 11.56 15.51
C LEU A 408 15.26 12.72 15.55
N GLY A 409 15.41 13.42 16.68
CA GLY A 409 16.30 14.57 16.81
C GLY A 409 16.09 15.65 15.72
N ARG A 410 14.92 15.66 15.07
CA ARG A 410 14.64 16.50 13.92
C ARG A 410 14.00 17.81 14.36
N PRO A 411 14.40 18.95 13.76
CA PRO A 411 13.73 20.22 14.01
C PRO A 411 12.33 20.29 13.39
N HIS A 412 11.99 19.40 12.44
CA HIS A 412 10.75 19.45 11.65
C HIS A 412 9.89 18.20 11.86
N ALA A 413 8.57 18.39 11.78
CA ALA A 413 7.58 17.33 11.88
C ALA A 413 7.63 16.36 10.69
N LEU A 414 7.28 15.09 10.94
CA LEU A 414 6.98 14.14 9.87
C LEU A 414 5.66 14.58 9.21
N ARG A 415 5.73 14.99 7.94
CA ARG A 415 4.55 15.44 7.21
C ARG A 415 3.90 14.26 6.50
N ILE A 416 2.60 14.10 6.62
CA ILE A 416 1.84 13.00 6.04
C ILE A 416 0.68 13.60 5.24
N LEU A 417 0.69 13.37 3.92
CA LEU A 417 -0.44 13.69 3.05
C LEU A 417 -1.14 12.38 2.66
N VAL A 418 -2.39 12.24 3.09
CA VAL A 418 -3.23 11.08 2.80
C VAL A 418 -4.33 11.48 1.82
N THR A 419 -4.59 10.66 0.80
CA THR A 419 -5.81 10.78 -0.02
C THR A 419 -6.77 9.65 0.29
N THR A 420 -8.07 9.91 0.33
CA THR A 420 -9.11 8.87 0.49
C THR A 420 -10.37 9.20 -0.31
N GLY A 421 -10.96 8.19 -0.94
CA GLY A 421 -12.21 8.34 -1.67
C GLY A 421 -13.40 8.08 -0.74
N SER A 422 -14.45 8.89 -0.77
CA SER A 422 -15.60 8.69 0.14
C SER A 422 -16.36 7.39 -0.13
N THR A 423 -16.18 6.78 -1.31
CA THR A 423 -16.85 5.52 -1.69
C THR A 423 -15.93 4.29 -1.59
N GLU A 424 -14.66 4.46 -1.20
CA GLU A 424 -13.70 3.35 -1.15
C GLU A 424 -13.90 2.46 0.10
N LEU A 425 -13.59 1.17 0.00
CA LEU A 425 -13.69 0.19 1.10
C LEU A 425 -12.93 0.64 2.35
N PHE A 426 -11.75 1.20 2.15
CA PHE A 426 -10.84 1.60 3.21
C PHE A 426 -11.10 3.02 3.77
N ASN A 427 -12.16 3.71 3.34
CA ASN A 427 -12.39 5.09 3.78
C ASN A 427 -12.44 5.22 5.31
N LEU A 428 -13.21 4.36 5.98
CA LEU A 428 -13.38 4.41 7.44
C LEU A 428 -12.07 4.18 8.20
N GLU A 429 -11.27 3.19 7.79
CA GLU A 429 -9.97 2.92 8.43
C GLU A 429 -8.94 4.02 8.14
N ILE A 430 -8.98 4.65 6.96
CA ILE A 430 -8.11 5.79 6.65
C ILE A 430 -8.47 7.00 7.52
N LEU A 431 -9.76 7.27 7.71
CA LEU A 431 -10.21 8.35 8.60
C LEU A 431 -9.80 8.07 10.06
N ARG A 432 -9.92 6.82 10.53
CA ARG A 432 -9.43 6.40 11.86
C ARG A 432 -7.91 6.57 12.00
N LEU A 433 -7.13 6.20 10.98
CA LEU A 433 -5.69 6.47 10.97
C LEU A 433 -5.39 7.97 11.13
N VAL A 434 -6.06 8.83 10.36
CA VAL A 434 -5.85 10.28 10.44
C VAL A 434 -6.21 10.83 11.82
N GLU A 435 -7.26 10.32 12.45
CA GLU A 435 -7.63 10.67 13.83
C GLU A 435 -6.59 10.20 14.84
N ASN A 436 -6.08 8.98 14.72
CA ASN A 436 -5.01 8.45 15.57
C ASN A 436 -3.74 9.30 15.47
N LEU A 437 -3.32 9.67 14.24
CA LEU A 437 -2.15 10.51 14.01
C LEU A 437 -2.32 11.91 14.62
N ARG A 438 -3.51 12.51 14.49
CA ARG A 438 -3.83 13.81 15.12
C ARG A 438 -3.83 13.71 16.64
N SER A 439 -4.35 12.62 17.18
CA SER A 439 -4.39 12.38 18.63
C SER A 439 -2.98 12.17 19.19
N ALA A 440 -2.13 11.43 18.50
CA ALA A 440 -0.72 11.26 18.85
C ALA A 440 0.02 12.62 18.86
N GLU A 441 -0.22 13.46 17.85
CA GLU A 441 0.34 14.81 17.82
C GLU A 441 -0.16 15.70 18.97
N GLN A 442 -1.46 15.65 19.30
CA GLN A 442 -2.01 16.40 20.43
C GLN A 442 -1.40 15.94 21.76
N ALA A 443 -1.22 14.63 21.96
CA ALA A 443 -0.57 14.07 23.13
C ALA A 443 0.90 14.54 23.24
N ASN A 444 1.63 14.56 22.12
CA ASN A 444 3.00 15.09 22.06
C ASN A 444 3.08 16.56 22.48
N ARG A 445 2.15 17.40 21.98
CA ARG A 445 2.08 18.83 22.35
C ARG A 445 1.72 19.04 23.82
N ALA A 446 0.74 18.31 24.33
CA ALA A 446 0.30 18.40 25.73
C ALA A 446 1.42 18.03 26.72
N GLY A 447 2.31 17.12 26.33
CA GLY A 447 3.51 16.76 27.09
C GLY A 447 4.62 17.82 27.11
N GLY A 448 4.38 19.05 26.62
CA GLY A 448 5.34 20.15 26.62
C GLY A 448 6.43 20.04 25.54
N ARG A 449 6.24 19.17 24.54
CA ARG A 449 7.21 18.92 23.46
C ARG A 449 6.88 19.81 22.26
N ALA A 450 7.52 20.97 22.17
CA ALA A 450 7.16 22.01 21.21
C ALA A 450 7.86 21.92 19.83
N ARG A 451 8.78 20.97 19.60
CA ARG A 451 9.60 20.92 18.37
C ARG A 451 9.69 19.51 17.81
N GLY A 452 9.15 19.33 16.60
CA GLY A 452 8.94 18.06 15.90
C GLY A 452 7.62 17.41 16.34
N GLY A 453 6.96 16.73 15.41
CA GLY A 453 5.62 16.17 15.59
C GLY A 453 5.17 15.41 14.35
N ILE A 454 3.88 15.10 14.28
CA ILE A 454 3.22 14.58 13.08
C ILE A 454 2.31 15.67 12.51
N ASP A 455 2.53 16.05 11.26
CA ASP A 455 1.65 16.97 10.52
C ASP A 455 0.87 16.17 9.47
N VAL A 456 -0.39 15.86 9.77
CA VAL A 456 -1.24 15.05 8.87
C VAL A 456 -2.30 15.88 8.16
N LYS A 457 -2.27 15.85 6.83
CA LYS A 457 -3.28 16.42 5.94
C LYS A 457 -4.01 15.30 5.21
N CYS A 458 -5.33 15.35 5.19
CA CYS A 458 -6.17 14.37 4.52
C CYS A 458 -6.97 15.05 3.39
N LEU A 459 -6.88 14.51 2.19
CA LEU A 459 -7.63 14.93 1.01
C LEU A 459 -8.71 13.88 0.72
N SER A 460 -9.96 14.22 1.01
CA SER A 460 -11.09 13.36 0.71
C SER A 460 -11.73 13.73 -0.63
N GLY A 461 -11.90 12.74 -1.50
CA GLY A 461 -12.58 12.89 -2.79
C GLY A 461 -14.00 12.38 -2.70
N ASP A 462 -14.96 13.29 -2.88
CA ASP A 462 -16.37 12.93 -2.84
C ASP A 462 -16.77 12.09 -4.08
N GLY A 463 -17.36 10.92 -3.87
CA GLY A 463 -17.75 9.98 -4.93
C GLY A 463 -16.59 9.21 -5.56
N GLU A 464 -15.37 9.37 -5.02
CA GLU A 464 -14.17 8.73 -5.55
C GLU A 464 -13.95 7.35 -4.94
N VAL A 465 -13.39 6.45 -5.74
CA VAL A 465 -13.14 5.04 -5.43
C VAL A 465 -11.68 4.82 -5.03
N HIS A 466 -11.34 3.58 -4.70
CA HIS A 466 -10.04 3.23 -4.16
C HIS A 466 -8.86 3.71 -5.00
N ALA A 467 -7.90 4.32 -4.31
CA ALA A 467 -6.66 4.86 -4.83
C ALA A 467 -6.81 5.94 -5.92
N PHE A 468 -8.04 6.47 -6.12
CA PHE A 468 -8.43 7.45 -7.12
C PHE A 468 -7.67 7.19 -8.43
N PRO A 469 -8.09 6.26 -9.29
CA PRO A 469 -7.20 5.79 -10.36
C PRO A 469 -6.72 6.89 -11.31
N LEU A 470 -7.41 8.04 -11.34
CA LEU A 470 -6.94 9.24 -12.04
C LEU A 470 -6.33 10.32 -11.13
N VAL A 471 -6.59 10.33 -9.80
CA VAL A 471 -6.37 11.42 -8.82
C VAL A 471 -6.62 12.79 -9.46
N PRO A 472 -7.74 13.47 -9.14
CA PRO A 472 -8.14 14.67 -9.86
C PRO A 472 -7.09 15.79 -9.78
N GLU A 473 -7.05 16.67 -10.78
CA GLU A 473 -6.02 17.71 -10.90
C GLU A 473 -5.98 18.66 -9.69
N TRP A 474 -7.12 18.90 -9.04
CA TRP A 474 -7.16 19.68 -7.81
C TRP A 474 -6.35 19.03 -6.68
N ALA A 475 -6.36 17.69 -6.59
CA ALA A 475 -5.59 16.97 -5.59
C ALA A 475 -4.10 17.04 -5.91
N TRP A 476 -3.73 16.93 -7.20
CA TRP A 476 -2.33 17.14 -7.62
C TRP A 476 -1.83 18.54 -7.36
N ARG A 477 -2.66 19.58 -7.51
CA ARG A 477 -2.28 20.94 -7.11
C ARG A 477 -1.87 20.99 -5.64
N VAL A 478 -2.67 20.38 -4.76
CA VAL A 478 -2.37 20.32 -3.33
C VAL A 478 -1.13 19.47 -3.04
N ILE A 479 -0.94 18.36 -3.76
CA ILE A 479 0.26 17.50 -3.62
C ILE A 479 1.52 18.29 -4.02
N ARG A 480 1.47 19.07 -5.10
CA ARG A 480 2.60 19.89 -5.56
C ARG A 480 2.96 20.97 -4.54
N GLU A 481 1.97 21.65 -4.00
CA GLU A 481 2.16 22.63 -2.91
C GLU A 481 2.77 21.96 -1.68
N TRP A 482 2.22 20.82 -1.25
CA TRP A 482 2.70 20.07 -0.09
C TRP A 482 4.13 19.53 -0.26
N ILE A 483 4.53 19.13 -1.47
CA ILE A 483 5.91 18.68 -1.74
C ILE A 483 6.89 19.85 -1.83
N ALA A 484 6.44 21.04 -2.26
CA ALA A 484 7.29 22.21 -2.34
C ALA A 484 7.62 22.80 -0.96
N GLU A 485 6.65 22.75 -0.04
CA GLU A 485 6.83 23.09 1.38
C GLU A 485 7.67 22.03 2.13
#